data_AF-A0AAN7TUM6-F1
#
_entry.id   AF-A0AAN7TUM6-F1
#
_cell.length_a   1.000
_cell.length_b   1.000
_cell.length_c   1.000
_cell.angle_alpha   90.00
_cell.angle_beta   90.00
_cell.angle_gamma   90.00
#
_symmetry.space_group_name_H-M   'P 1'
#
loop_
_entity.id
_entity.type
_entity.pdbx_description
1 polymer ?
#
loop_
_entity_poly.entity_id
_entity_poly.type
_entity_poly.pdbx_seq_one_letter_code
_entity_poly.pdbx_strand_id
1 'polypeptide(L)'
;MVWIGLYGSISPLSANGYPFTPVATPAIGGVQFDLAYGLNGNVKVYSFLAHSHAATRFSGDLTAFYKYLEQNFSANGFTSVLVLQDVQAGSEIFTGNKAKLTTTGYMISAS
;
A
#
# COMPACT_ATOMS: atom_id res chain seq x y z
N MET A 1 0.77 3.41 1.00
CA MET A 1 1.63 2.34 0.48
C MET A 1 0.78 1.34 -0.29
N VAL A 2 1.35 0.71 -1.31
CA VAL A 2 0.73 -0.41 -2.04
C VAL A 2 1.67 -1.60 -1.92
N TRP A 3 1.30 -2.56 -1.08
CA TRP A 3 2.08 -3.76 -0.79
C TRP A 3 1.67 -4.87 -1.75
N ILE A 4 2.50 -5.09 -2.76
CA ILE A 4 2.31 -6.18 -3.73
C ILE A 4 2.85 -7.53 -3.23
N GLY A 5 3.50 -7.56 -2.07
CA GLY A 5 3.99 -8.79 -1.45
C GLY A 5 4.05 -8.69 0.06
N LEU A 6 3.75 -9.79 0.74
CA LEU A 6 3.90 -9.98 2.18
C LEU A 6 4.47 -11.37 2.42
N TYR A 7 5.63 -11.43 3.06
CA TYR A 7 6.35 -12.66 3.35
C TYR A 7 6.55 -12.80 4.86
N GLY A 8 6.15 -13.94 5.43
CA GLY A 8 6.17 -14.17 6.86
C GLY A 8 4.96 -13.57 7.59
N SER A 9 5.10 -13.37 8.91
CA SER A 9 4.01 -12.90 9.78
C SER A 9 4.16 -11.41 10.16
N ILE A 10 4.41 -10.57 9.15
CA ILE A 10 4.44 -9.11 9.30
C ILE A 10 3.05 -8.52 9.05
N SER A 11 2.79 -7.33 9.57
CA SER A 11 1.54 -6.60 9.36
C SER A 11 1.84 -5.13 9.07
N PRO A 12 1.08 -4.46 8.17
CA PRO A 12 1.13 -3.01 8.05
C PRO A 12 0.71 -2.33 9.36
N LEU A 13 1.06 -1.04 9.49
CA LEU A 13 0.54 -0.18 10.55
C LEU A 13 -1.00 -0.17 10.49
N SER A 14 -1.62 -0.47 11.63
CA SER A 14 -3.07 -0.55 11.72
C SER A 14 -3.59 -0.10 13.09
N ALA A 15 -4.64 0.70 13.08
CA ALA A 15 -5.45 1.00 14.24
C ALA A 15 -6.42 -0.16 14.59
N ASN A 16 -6.60 -1.11 13.67
CA ASN A 16 -7.48 -2.27 13.80
C ASN A 16 -6.71 -3.57 14.14
N GLY A 17 -5.67 -3.46 14.97
CA GLY A 17 -4.97 -4.61 15.57
C GLY A 17 -3.72 -5.12 14.85
N TYR A 18 -3.11 -6.16 15.45
CA TYR A 18 -1.95 -6.89 14.92
C TYR A 18 -2.19 -8.41 15.08
N PRO A 19 -2.26 -9.20 13.99
CA PRO A 19 -2.30 -8.75 12.59
C PRO A 19 -3.52 -7.85 12.33
N PHE A 20 -3.39 -6.95 11.35
CA PHE A 20 -4.45 -5.98 11.06
C PHE A 20 -5.76 -6.65 10.62
N THR A 21 -6.89 -6.05 11.01
CA THR A 21 -8.18 -6.26 10.34
C THR A 21 -8.39 -5.16 9.31
N PRO A 22 -8.73 -5.47 8.04
CA PRO A 22 -8.90 -4.46 7.00
C PRO A 22 -10.01 -3.46 7.34
N VAL A 23 -9.80 -2.18 7.04
CA VAL A 23 -10.84 -1.14 7.11
C VAL A 23 -11.73 -1.12 5.87
N ALA A 24 -11.24 -1.66 4.75
CA ALA A 24 -11.98 -1.84 3.51
C ALA A 24 -11.27 -2.88 2.63
N THR A 25 -11.98 -3.42 1.64
CA THR A 25 -11.45 -4.41 0.70
C THR A 25 -11.72 -4.02 -0.77
N PRO A 26 -11.04 -2.99 -1.30
CA PRO A 26 -11.31 -2.52 -2.67
C PRO A 26 -10.65 -3.37 -3.75
N ALA A 27 -11.29 -3.40 -4.93
CA ALA A 27 -10.67 -3.86 -6.17
C ALA A 27 -10.16 -2.65 -6.98
N ILE A 28 -8.86 -2.58 -7.23
CA ILE A 28 -8.21 -1.47 -7.95
C ILE A 28 -7.32 -2.06 -9.05
N GLY A 29 -7.54 -1.66 -10.30
CA GLY A 29 -6.75 -2.16 -11.44
C GLY A 29 -6.86 -3.68 -11.64
N GLY A 30 -8.01 -4.28 -11.28
CA GLY A 30 -8.22 -5.73 -11.37
C GLY A 30 -7.56 -6.56 -10.26
N VAL A 31 -6.92 -5.91 -9.28
CA VAL A 31 -6.33 -6.57 -8.11
C VAL A 31 -7.17 -6.28 -6.88
N GLN A 32 -7.49 -7.34 -6.12
CA GLN A 32 -8.17 -7.22 -4.83
C GLN A 32 -7.16 -6.83 -3.74
N PHE A 33 -7.47 -5.78 -2.99
CA PHE A 33 -6.64 -5.31 -1.88
C PHE A 33 -7.40 -5.37 -0.55
N ASP A 34 -6.66 -5.59 0.52
CA ASP A 34 -7.05 -5.35 1.91
C ASP A 34 -6.42 -4.03 2.36
N LEU A 35 -7.25 -3.04 2.71
CA LEU A 35 -6.77 -1.73 3.13
C LEU A 35 -6.56 -1.71 4.65
N ALA A 36 -5.34 -1.43 5.09
CA ALA A 36 -5.02 -1.08 6.47
C ALA A 36 -4.93 0.45 6.64
N TYR A 37 -5.25 0.94 7.82
CA TYR A 37 -5.07 2.33 8.22
C TYR A 37 -4.48 2.41 9.62
N GLY A 38 -3.42 3.21 9.80
CA GLY A 38 -2.80 3.48 11.09
C GLY A 38 -2.10 4.83 11.13
N LEU A 39 -1.48 5.14 12.26
CA LEU A 39 -0.69 6.37 12.45
C LEU A 39 0.80 6.04 12.63
N ASN A 40 1.66 6.83 12.01
CA ASN A 40 3.09 6.92 12.33
C ASN A 40 3.39 8.34 12.82
N GLY A 41 3.41 8.53 14.14
CA GLY A 41 3.35 9.87 14.72
C GLY A 41 2.09 10.61 14.25
N ASN A 42 2.27 11.78 13.64
CA ASN A 42 1.17 12.58 13.09
C ASN A 42 0.83 12.25 11.62
N VAL A 43 1.50 11.26 11.02
CA VAL A 43 1.25 10.86 9.63
C VAL A 43 0.20 9.76 9.59
N LYS A 44 -0.84 9.98 8.79
CA LYS A 44 -1.87 8.99 8.45
C LYS A 44 -1.32 8.03 7.40
N VAL A 45 -1.22 6.75 7.73
CA VAL A 45 -0.67 5.71 6.85
C VAL A 45 -1.79 4.81 6.37
N TYR A 46 -2.02 4.83 5.05
CA TYR A 46 -2.89 3.89 4.36
C TYR A 46 -2.04 2.86 3.62
N SER A 47 -2.26 1.57 3.87
CA SER A 47 -1.53 0.48 3.23
C SER A 47 -2.49 -0.47 2.54
N PHE A 48 -2.49 -0.47 1.21
CA PHE A 48 -3.22 -1.43 0.39
C PHE A 48 -2.38 -2.69 0.25
N LEU A 49 -2.81 -3.79 0.87
CA LEU A 49 -2.15 -5.07 0.77
C LEU A 49 -2.83 -5.93 -0.29
N ALA A 50 -2.11 -6.37 -1.32
CA ALA A 50 -2.69 -7.27 -2.31
C ALA A 50 -3.13 -8.57 -1.64
N HIS A 51 -4.40 -8.95 -1.79
CA HIS A 51 -5.01 -10.08 -1.06
C HIS A 51 -4.32 -11.42 -1.34
N SER A 52 -3.68 -11.57 -2.50
CA SER A 52 -2.88 -12.76 -2.84
C SER A 52 -1.56 -12.86 -2.07
N HIS A 53 -1.16 -11.79 -1.36
CA HIS A 53 0.11 -11.63 -0.64
C HIS A 53 1.39 -11.81 -1.49
N ALA A 54 1.28 -12.07 -2.80
CA ALA A 54 2.43 -12.29 -3.69
C ALA A 54 2.10 -11.94 -5.16
N ALA A 55 1.85 -10.67 -5.44
CA ALA A 55 1.76 -10.14 -6.80
C ALA A 55 3.16 -9.85 -7.36
N THR A 56 3.81 -10.89 -7.90
CA THR A 56 5.16 -10.78 -8.52
C THR A 56 5.18 -10.01 -9.84
N ARG A 57 4.00 -9.69 -10.39
CA ARG A 57 3.80 -8.79 -11.53
C ARG A 57 2.65 -7.85 -11.22
N PHE A 58 2.88 -6.55 -11.36
CA PHE A 58 1.88 -5.51 -11.17
C PHE A 58 2.06 -4.43 -12.23
N SER A 59 0.95 -3.99 -12.82
CA SER A 59 0.88 -2.85 -13.73
C SER A 59 -0.44 -2.14 -13.47
N GLY A 60 -0.40 -0.83 -13.25
CA GLY A 60 -1.59 -0.06 -12.94
C GLY A 60 -1.32 1.42 -12.78
N ASP A 61 -2.40 2.19 -12.76
CA ASP A 61 -2.38 3.62 -12.48
C ASP A 61 -2.38 3.86 -10.97
N LEU A 62 -1.28 4.38 -10.44
CA LEU A 62 -1.18 4.70 -9.01
C LEU A 62 -2.20 5.77 -8.58
N THR A 63 -2.64 6.64 -9.49
CA THR A 63 -3.68 7.65 -9.25
C THR A 63 -5.01 7.02 -8.84
N ALA A 64 -5.29 5.78 -9.23
CA ALA A 64 -6.50 5.07 -8.83
C ALA A 64 -6.58 4.85 -7.31
N PHE A 65 -5.44 4.61 -6.64
CA PHE A 65 -5.38 4.48 -5.19
C PHE A 65 -5.63 5.83 -4.49
N TYR A 66 -5.06 6.92 -5.01
CA TYR A 66 -5.32 8.27 -4.50
C TYR A 66 -6.80 8.65 -4.62
N LYS A 67 -7.40 8.43 -5.79
CA LYS A 67 -8.84 8.68 -6.03
C LYS A 67 -9.72 7.85 -5.11
N TYR A 68 -9.37 6.58 -4.86
CA TYR A 68 -10.10 5.75 -3.91
C TYR A 68 -10.05 6.34 -2.49
N LEU A 69 -8.87 6.76 -2.02
CA LEU A 69 -8.73 7.38 -0.70
C LEU A 69 -9.46 8.72 -0.62
N GLU A 70 -9.40 9.55 -1.65
CA GLU A 70 -10.15 10.81 -1.68
C GLU A 70 -11.66 10.58 -1.57
N GLN A 71 -12.20 9.65 -2.35
CA GLN A 71 -13.64 9.37 -2.39
C GLN A 71 -14.15 8.80 -1.05
N ASN A 72 -13.37 7.91 -0.42
CA ASN A 72 -13.85 7.13 0.73
C ASN A 72 -13.32 7.64 2.09
N PHE A 73 -12.24 8.43 2.08
CA PHE A 73 -11.54 8.89 3.29
C PHE A 73 -11.24 10.39 3.30
N SER A 74 -11.95 11.20 2.50
CA SER A 74 -11.87 12.68 2.56
C SER A 74 -12.20 13.24 3.94
N ALA A 75 -13.17 12.67 4.65
CA ALA A 75 -13.47 13.03 6.04
C ALA A 75 -12.31 12.75 6.99
N ASN A 76 -11.39 11.85 6.62
CA ASN A 76 -10.13 11.61 7.34
C ASN A 76 -8.97 12.46 6.77
N GLY A 77 -9.26 13.54 6.04
CA GLY A 77 -8.28 14.52 5.57
C GLY A 77 -7.52 14.16 4.30
N PHE A 78 -7.90 13.07 3.61
CA PHE A 78 -7.32 12.74 2.31
C PHE A 78 -8.09 13.47 1.20
N THR A 79 -7.63 14.65 0.79
CA THR A 79 -8.35 15.54 -0.14
C THR A 79 -7.49 15.88 -1.37
N SER A 80 -8.11 16.35 -2.46
CA SER A 80 -7.42 16.74 -3.70
C SER A 80 -6.47 17.94 -3.60
N VAL A 81 -6.49 18.68 -2.49
CA VAL A 81 -5.55 19.80 -2.27
C VAL A 81 -4.16 19.35 -1.79
N LEU A 82 -4.00 18.06 -1.47
CA LEU A 82 -2.71 17.50 -1.08
C LEU A 82 -1.77 17.38 -2.29
N VAL A 83 -0.48 17.60 -2.07
CA VAL A 83 0.55 17.53 -3.11
C VAL A 83 1.39 16.26 -2.96
N LEU A 84 1.51 15.49 -4.03
CA LEU A 84 2.40 14.33 -4.08
C LEU A 84 3.87 14.79 -3.98
N GLN A 85 4.56 14.41 -2.90
CA GLN A 85 5.96 14.77 -2.67
C GLN A 85 6.92 13.71 -3.21
N ASP A 86 6.61 12.44 -2.99
CA ASP A 86 7.51 11.33 -3.26
C ASP A 86 6.77 10.12 -3.83
N VAL A 87 7.42 9.41 -4.76
CA VAL A 87 7.03 8.06 -5.17
C VAL A 87 8.23 7.14 -5.12
N GLN A 88 8.11 6.08 -4.33
CA GLN A 88 9.19 5.13 -4.05
C GLN A 88 8.68 3.70 -4.19
N ALA A 89 9.56 2.78 -4.60
CA ALA A 89 9.31 1.36 -4.65
C ALA A 89 10.50 0.59 -4.09
N GLY A 90 10.24 -0.42 -3.25
CA GLY A 90 11.28 -1.17 -2.56
C GLY A 90 10.71 -2.29 -1.70
N SER A 91 11.49 -2.75 -0.73
CA SER A 91 11.08 -3.74 0.27
C SER A 91 11.53 -3.32 1.66
N GLU A 92 10.67 -3.54 2.64
CA GLU A 92 10.96 -3.35 4.05
C GLU A 92 11.27 -4.70 4.68
N ILE A 93 12.51 -4.87 5.16
CA ILE A 93 12.99 -6.13 5.71
C ILE A 93 13.02 -6.03 7.23
N PHE A 94 12.32 -6.95 7.89
CA PHE A 94 12.24 -7.00 9.35
C PHE A 94 13.21 -8.04 9.93
N THR A 95 13.11 -9.27 9.45
CA THR A 95 14.01 -10.38 9.81
C THR A 95 14.28 -11.22 8.56
N GLY A 96 15.41 -11.93 8.54
CA GLY A 96 15.75 -12.81 7.43
C GLY A 96 17.21 -13.22 7.44
N ASN A 97 17.54 -14.23 6.64
CA ASN A 97 18.90 -14.71 6.42
C ASN A 97 19.12 -14.94 4.93
N LYS A 98 20.18 -14.36 4.36
CA LYS A 98 20.53 -14.46 2.92
C LYS A 98 19.36 -14.14 1.97
N ALA A 99 18.47 -13.21 2.36
CA ALA A 99 17.36 -12.78 1.53
C ALA A 99 17.85 -11.96 0.32
N LYS A 100 17.20 -12.13 -0.83
CA LYS A 100 17.49 -11.36 -2.05
C LYS A 100 16.18 -10.99 -2.75
N LEU A 101 15.91 -9.70 -2.88
CA LEU A 101 14.90 -9.18 -3.81
C LEU A 101 15.56 -8.94 -5.16
N THR A 102 14.97 -9.48 -6.23
CA THR A 102 15.42 -9.22 -7.61
C THR A 102 14.30 -8.54 -8.38
N THR A 103 14.53 -7.29 -8.80
CA THR A 103 13.61 -6.52 -9.63
C THR A 103 14.08 -6.58 -11.07
N THR A 104 13.33 -7.28 -11.93
CA THR A 104 13.67 -7.42 -13.36
C THR A 104 13.11 -6.31 -14.24
N GLY A 105 12.17 -5.52 -13.71
CA GLY A 105 11.62 -4.35 -14.38
C GLY A 105 10.88 -3.46 -13.39
N TYR A 106 11.15 -2.16 -13.45
CA TYR A 106 10.42 -1.13 -12.72
C TYR A 106 10.35 0.12 -13.61
N MET A 107 9.15 0.64 -13.77
CA MET A 107 8.89 1.87 -14.53
C MET A 107 7.80 2.65 -13.81
N ILE A 108 7.99 3.96 -13.72
CA ILE A 108 6.99 4.90 -13.25
C ILE A 108 7.11 6.19 -14.05
N SER A 109 5.96 6.77 -14.37
CA SER A 109 5.86 8.08 -15.00
C SER A 109 4.79 8.89 -14.29
N ALA A 110 5.04 10.19 -14.14
CA ALA A 110 4.03 11.16 -13.74
C ALA A 110 3.75 12.05 -14.96
N SER A 111 2.47 12.27 -15.26
CA SER A 111 1.99 12.98 -16.44
C SER A 111 0.74 13.79 -16.10
#